data_AF-A0A7C3M726-F1
#
_entry.id   AF-A0A7C3M726-F1
#
_cell.length_a   1.000
_cell.length_b   1.000
_cell.length_c   1.000
_cell.angle_alpha   90.00
_cell.angle_beta   90.00
_cell.angle_gamma   90.00
#
_symmetry.space_group_name_H-M   'P 1'
#
loop_
_entity.id
_entity.type
_entity.pdbx_description
1 polymer ?
#
loop_
_entity_poly.entity_id
_entity_poly.type
_entity_poly.pdbx_seq_one_letter_code
_entity_poly.pdbx_strand_id
1 'polypeptide(L)' 'MDGVAVATTPDSFHREPVVYAAKAGKHIFVEKPMDVTVEGCLEMIDVCRKNNVFLQVDFHKRFDPFHIKQR' A
#
# COMPACT_ATOMS: atom_id res chain seq x y z
N MET A 1 -14.31 10.49 -3.40
CA MET A 1 -12.94 10.07 -3.04
C MET A 1 -12.88 8.56 -3.20
N ASP A 2 -12.01 8.11 -4.10
CA ASP A 2 -12.03 6.75 -4.65
C ASP A 2 -10.79 5.93 -4.21
N GLY A 3 -9.77 6.62 -3.68
CA GLY A 3 -8.62 5.99 -3.05
C GLY A 3 -7.94 6.91 -2.02
N VAL A 4 -7.00 6.34 -1.27
CA VAL A 4 -6.21 6.96 -0.20
C VAL A 4 -4.73 6.72 -0.47
N ALA A 5 -3.91 7.77 -0.34
CA ALA A 5 -2.46 7.66 -0.31
C ALA A 5 -1.96 7.69 1.14
N VAL A 6 -1.23 6.65 1.57
CA VAL A 6 -0.63 6.52 2.90
C VAL A 6 0.89 6.72 2.73
N ALA A 7 1.33 7.98 2.76
CA ALA A 7 2.70 8.34 2.38
C ALA A 7 3.54 9.00 3.50
N THR A 8 2.92 9.72 4.44
CA THR A 8 3.63 10.57 5.42
C THR A 8 3.60 10.01 6.83
N THR A 9 3.09 8.80 7.01
CA THR A 9 3.05 8.08 8.28
C THR A 9 4.37 7.34 8.51
N PRO A 10 4.90 7.26 9.74
CA PRO A 10 5.97 6.33 10.08
C PRO A 10 5.56 4.89 9.73
N ASP A 11 6.54 4.06 9.34
CA ASP A 11 6.32 2.71 8.78
C ASP A 11 5.37 1.83 9.61
N SER A 12 5.47 1.89 10.94
CA SER A 12 4.62 1.12 11.86
C SER A 12 3.15 1.58 11.87
N PHE A 13 2.85 2.76 11.36
CA PHE A 13 1.51 3.36 11.34
C PHE A 13 0.82 3.25 9.99
N HIS A 14 1.38 2.54 9.02
CA HIS A 14 0.75 2.36 7.71
C HIS A 14 -0.47 1.44 7.80
N ARG A 15 -0.45 0.45 8.68
CA ARG A 15 -1.48 -0.60 8.76
C ARG A 15 -2.86 -0.05 9.08
N GLU A 16 -2.98 0.76 10.11
CA GLU A 16 -4.27 1.29 10.59
C GLU A 16 -5.03 2.08 9.50
N PRO A 17 -4.44 3.10 8.83
CA PRO A 17 -5.12 3.82 7.77
C PRO A 17 -5.43 2.94 6.55
N VAL A 18 -4.57 1.96 6.23
CA VAL A 18 -4.86 1.00 5.14
C VAL A 18 -6.06 0.13 5.46
N VAL A 19 -6.13 -0.43 6.67
CA VAL A 19 -7.27 -1.24 7.11
C VAL A 19 -8.55 -0.42 7.15
N TYR A 20 -8.48 0.83 7.63
CA TYR A 20 -9.61 1.74 7.66
C TYR A 20 -10.11 2.07 6.24
N ALA A 21 -9.22 2.46 5.34
CA ALA A 21 -9.54 2.78 3.95
C ALA A 21 -10.13 1.58 3.22
N ALA A 22 -9.56 0.38 3.43
CA ALA A 22 -10.03 -0.84 2.81
C ALA A 22 -11.45 -1.21 3.25
N LYS A 23 -11.75 -1.11 4.56
CA LYS A 23 -13.11 -1.32 5.08
C LYS A 23 -14.12 -0.29 4.57
N ALA A 24 -13.65 0.91 4.22
CA ALA A 24 -14.47 1.94 3.56
C ALA A 24 -14.60 1.74 2.04
N GLY A 25 -14.08 0.64 1.48
CA GLY A 25 -14.14 0.34 0.05
C GLY A 25 -13.27 1.26 -0.80
N LYS A 26 -12.19 1.81 -0.25
CA LYS A 26 -11.27 2.72 -0.95
C LYS A 26 -10.00 2.00 -1.39
N HIS A 27 -9.54 2.31 -2.59
CA HIS A 27 -8.25 1.84 -3.08
C HIS A 27 -7.10 2.49 -2.31
N ILE A 28 -5.99 1.79 -2.15
CA ILE A 28 -4.88 2.23 -1.31
C ILE A 28 -3.58 2.26 -2.12
N PHE A 29 -2.85 3.36 -1.99
CA PHE A 29 -1.47 3.51 -2.38
C PHE A 29 -0.61 3.77 -1.14
N VAL A 30 0.29 2.87 -0.77
CA VAL A 30 1.07 2.94 0.48
C VAL A 30 2.55 3.12 0.18
N GLU A 31 3.23 4.00 0.91
CA GLU A 31 4.68 4.18 0.80
C GLU A 31 5.46 2.93 1.19
N LYS A 32 6.72 2.87 0.77
CA LYS A 32 7.64 1.84 1.22
C LYS A 32 8.37 2.28 2.51
N PRO A 33 8.67 1.35 3.44
CA PRO A 33 8.19 -0.04 3.48
C PRO A 33 6.70 -0.11 3.87
N MET A 34 6.00 -1.13 3.38
CA MET A 34 4.56 -1.31 3.57
C MET A 34 4.16 -1.55 5.04
N ASP A 35 5.01 -2.25 5.78
CA ASP A 35 4.94 -2.46 7.23
C ASP A 35 6.35 -2.84 7.73
N VAL A 36 6.55 -2.84 9.04
CA VAL A 36 7.80 -3.27 9.68
C VAL A 36 7.95 -4.79 9.77
N THR A 37 6.85 -5.55 9.61
CA THR A 37 6.85 -7.02 9.60
C THR A 37 6.16 -7.60 8.38
N VAL A 38 6.54 -8.84 8.02
CA VAL A 38 5.91 -9.59 6.92
C VAL A 38 4.47 -9.92 7.26
N GLU A 39 4.20 -10.26 8.52
CA GLU A 39 2.86 -10.56 9.03
C GLU A 39 1.94 -9.35 8.87
N GLY A 40 2.43 -8.15 9.17
CA GLY A 40 1.69 -6.90 8.96
C GLY A 40 1.35 -6.64 7.50
N CYS A 41 2.31 -6.89 6.61
CA CYS A 41 2.08 -6.80 5.17
C CYS A 41 0.99 -7.78 4.70
N LEU A 42 1.02 -9.03 5.19
CA LEU A 42 0.01 -10.04 4.86
C LEU A 42 -1.38 -9.65 5.37
N GLU A 43 -1.50 -9.13 6.59
CA GLU A 43 -2.76 -8.62 7.14
C GLU A 43 -3.37 -7.52 6.26
N MET A 44 -2.56 -6.56 5.81
CA MET A 44 -3.01 -5.50 4.92
C MET A 44 -3.48 -6.02 3.56
N ILE A 45 -2.75 -6.97 2.97
CA ILE A 45 -3.14 -7.62 1.71
C ILE A 45 -4.48 -8.35 1.86
N ASP A 46 -4.65 -9.11 2.94
CA ASP A 46 -5.86 -9.88 3.19
C ASP A 46 -7.08 -8.99 3.41
N VAL A 47 -6.94 -7.91 4.16
CA VAL A 47 -8.04 -6.94 4.36
C VAL A 47 -8.42 -6.28 3.03
N CYS A 48 -7.45 -5.88 2.21
CA CYS A 48 -7.73 -5.27 0.91
C CYS A 48 -8.43 -6.24 -0.05
N ARG A 49 -7.96 -7.50 -0.10
CA ARG A 49 -8.61 -8.57 -0.89
C ARG A 49 -10.04 -8.84 -0.43
N LYS A 50 -10.27 -8.96 0.88
CA LYS A 50 -11.62 -9.19 1.45
C LYS A 50 -12.62 -8.09 1.12
N ASN A 51 -12.16 -6.85 1.02
CA ASN A 51 -13.00 -5.69 0.69
C ASN A 51 -13.01 -5.36 -0.82
N ASN A 52 -12.38 -6.19 -1.65
CA ASN A 52 -12.28 -6.01 -3.10
C ASN A 52 -11.71 -4.63 -3.51
N VAL A 53 -10.66 -4.19 -2.81
CA VAL A 53 -9.95 -2.94 -3.11
C VAL A 53 -8.52 -3.22 -3.56
N PHE A 54 -8.03 -2.42 -4.52
CA PHE A 54 -6.63 -2.43 -4.90
C PHE A 54 -5.73 -1.89 -3.79
N LEU A 55 -4.59 -2.54 -3.63
CA LEU A 55 -3.50 -2.16 -2.74
C LEU A 55 -2.21 -2.13 -3.56
N GLN A 56 -1.57 -0.98 -3.64
CA GLN A 56 -0.31 -0.79 -4.35
C GLN A 56 0.72 -0.16 -3.42
N VAL A 57 1.94 -0.68 -3.46
CA VAL A 57 3.08 -0.14 -2.73
C VAL A 57 3.86 0.81 -3.64
N ASP A 58 4.35 1.93 -3.11
CA ASP A 58 5.18 2.87 -3.86
C ASP A 58 6.56 2.29 -4.15
N PHE A 59 6.62 1.54 -5.25
CA PHE A 59 7.87 1.20 -5.90
C PHE A 59 8.10 2.10 -7.12
N HIS A 60 8.05 3.43 -6.96
CA HIS A 60 8.19 4.39 -8.06
C HIS A 60 9.38 4.09 -8.99
N LYS A 61 10.52 3.60 -8.46
CA LYS A 61 11.68 3.22 -9.28
C LYS A 61 11.38 2.12 -10.31
N ARG A 62 10.40 1.24 -10.08
CA ARG A 62 9.98 0.23 -11.07
C ARG A 62 9.33 0.86 -12.31
N PHE A 63 8.93 2.13 -12.22
CA PHE A 63 8.31 2.90 -13.30
C PHE A 63 9.24 3.97 -13.87
N ASP A 64 10.46 4.12 -13.33
CA ASP A 64 11.46 5.03 -13.87
C ASP A 64 11.93 4.54 -15.25
N PRO A 65 11.82 5.36 -16.33
CA PRO A 65 12.25 4.99 -17.67
C PRO A 65 13.71 4.53 -17.76
N PHE A 66 14.60 5.10 -16.94
CA PHE A 66 15.99 4.70 -16.89
C PHE A 66 16.15 3.29 -16.29
N HIS A 67 15.42 3.01 -15.21
CA HIS A 67 15.45 1.71 -14.55
C HIS A 67 14.79 0.62 -15.42
N ILE A 68 13.73 0.94 -16.15
CA ILE A 68 13.07 0.02 -17.09
C ILE A 68 14.02 -0.41 -18.21
N LYS A 69 14.84 0.51 -18.74
CA LYS A 69 15.83 0.21 -19.80
C LYS A 69 16.94 -0.75 -19.36
N GLN A 70 17.11 -0.97 -18.06
CA GLN A 70 18.15 -1.83 -17.48
C GLN A 70 17.65 -3.23 -17.10
N ARG A 71 16.34 -3.50 -17.19
CA ARG A 71 15.75 -4.84 -16.97
C ARG A 71 15.92 -5.72 -18.19
#